data_AF-A0A1F6G3D4-F1
#
_entry.id   AF-A0A1F6G3D4-F1
#
_cell.length_a   1.000
_cell.length_b   1.000
_cell.length_c   1.000
_cell.angle_alpha   90.00
_cell.angle_beta   90.00
_cell.angle_gamma   90.00
#
_symmetry.space_group_name_H-M   'P 1'
#
loop_
_entity.id
_entity.type
_entity.pdbx_description
1 polymer ?
#
loop_
_entity_poly.entity_id
_entity_poly.type
_entity_poly.pdbx_seq_one_letter_code
_entity_poly.pdbx_strand_id
1 'polypeptide(L)'
;MTTSFLKHFRYDSYCNPVRDWLALLVFSVIVLAGIIVWNVWAFDTVANGGVIGAAATSTTPIFDQSSLDTIHTIFANRAAEEAKYETGAYSFADPSQ
;
A
#
# COMPACT_ATOMS: atom_id res chain seq x y z
N MET A 1 -22.04 -20.35 32.98
CA MET A 1 -22.82 -21.29 32.12
C MET A 1 -22.22 -21.31 30.72
N THR A 2 -21.03 -21.87 30.52
CA THR A 2 -20.28 -21.76 29.23
C THR A 2 -19.48 -23.03 28.92
N THR A 3 -20.02 -24.22 29.20
CA THR A 3 -19.32 -25.49 28.94
C THR A 3 -20.12 -26.50 28.10
N SER A 4 -21.29 -26.12 27.57
CA SER A 4 -22.16 -27.06 26.85
C SER A 4 -21.74 -27.32 25.39
N PHE A 5 -21.20 -26.30 24.69
CA PHE A 5 -20.89 -26.41 23.26
C PHE A 5 -19.75 -27.40 22.93
N LEU A 6 -18.82 -27.63 23.86
CA LEU A 6 -17.71 -28.56 23.66
C LEU A 6 -18.10 -30.02 23.97
N LYS A 7 -19.23 -30.26 24.65
CA LYS A 7 -19.62 -31.62 25.05
C LYS A 7 -20.28 -32.40 23.91
N HIS A 8 -20.78 -31.71 22.88
CA HIS A 8 -21.33 -32.33 21.67
C HIS A 8 -20.26 -32.82 20.69
N PHE A 9 -18.98 -32.48 20.92
CA PHE A 9 -17.84 -33.06 20.20
C PHE A 9 -17.41 -34.44 20.75
N ARG A 10 -18.15 -35.03 21.68
CA ARG A 10 -17.94 -36.43 22.06
C ARG A 10 -18.44 -37.35 20.93
N TYR A 11 -17.47 -37.62 20.08
CA TYR A 11 -17.39 -38.58 19.00
C TYR A 11 -17.74 -40.00 19.47
N ASP A 12 -19.04 -40.31 19.51
CA ASP A 12 -19.55 -41.67 19.67
C ASP A 12 -20.58 -41.93 18.57
N SER A 13 -20.11 -42.49 17.45
CA SER A 13 -20.84 -43.38 16.52
C SER A 13 -20.33 -43.22 15.08
N TYR A 14 -19.63 -44.25 14.61
CA TYR A 14 -19.24 -44.49 13.21
C TYR A 14 -18.49 -43.34 12.51
N CYS A 15 -17.16 -43.37 12.63
CA CYS A 15 -16.23 -42.62 11.80
C CYS A 15 -16.49 -42.96 10.32
N ASN A 16 -17.21 -42.09 9.60
CA ASN A 16 -17.30 -42.16 8.15
C ASN A 16 -16.28 -41.17 7.58
N PRO A 17 -15.04 -41.61 7.33
CA PRO A 17 -13.94 -40.70 7.01
C PRO A 17 -14.25 -39.84 5.79
N VAL A 18 -14.96 -40.40 4.80
CA VAL A 18 -15.32 -39.67 3.57
C VAL A 18 -16.21 -38.47 3.86
N ARG A 19 -17.21 -38.62 4.73
CA ARG A 19 -18.12 -37.53 5.11
C ARG A 19 -17.39 -36.43 5.87
N ASP A 20 -16.51 -36.82 6.78
CA ASP A 20 -15.78 -35.87 7.62
C ASP A 20 -14.75 -35.08 6.81
N TRP A 21 -14.04 -35.75 5.87
CA TRP A 21 -13.17 -35.09 4.91
C TRP A 21 -13.92 -34.11 4.00
N LEU A 22 -15.10 -34.50 3.52
CA LEU A 22 -15.93 -33.62 2.69
C LEU A 22 -16.39 -32.40 3.48
N ALA A 23 -16.82 -32.58 4.73
CA ALA A 23 -17.20 -31.48 5.61
C ALA A 23 -16.02 -30.50 5.85
N LEU A 24 -14.80 -31.03 6.08
CA LEU A 24 -13.59 -30.21 6.21
C LEU A 24 -13.25 -29.45 4.93
N LEU A 25 -13.38 -30.08 3.76
CA LEU A 25 -13.14 -29.43 2.47
C LEU A 25 -14.14 -28.31 2.21
N VAL A 26 -15.43 -28.55 2.46
CA VAL A 26 -16.47 -27.53 2.32
C VAL A 26 -16.22 -26.37 3.28
N PHE A 27 -15.89 -26.67 4.53
CA PHE A 27 -15.53 -25.65 5.50
C PHE A 27 -14.31 -24.83 5.05
N SER A 28 -13.28 -25.50 4.52
CA SER A 28 -12.08 -24.85 3.98
C SER A 28 -12.42 -23.91 2.83
N VAL A 29 -13.28 -24.32 1.90
CA VAL A 29 -13.74 -23.47 0.78
C VAL A 29 -14.51 -22.25 1.29
N ILE A 30 -15.37 -22.42 2.28
CA ILE A 30 -16.13 -21.30 2.88
C ILE A 30 -15.19 -20.30 3.53
N VAL A 31 -14.22 -20.77 4.32
CA VAL A 31 -13.21 -19.91 4.96
C VAL A 31 -12.37 -19.19 3.89
N LEU A 32 -11.94 -19.90 2.85
CA LEU A 32 -11.17 -19.32 1.75
C LEU A 32 -11.95 -18.22 1.03
N ALA A 33 -13.23 -18.46 0.72
CA ALA A 33 -14.10 -17.46 0.11
C ALA A 33 -14.24 -16.22 1.01
N GLY A 34 -14.41 -16.42 2.32
CA GLY A 34 -14.46 -15.34 3.31
C GLY A 34 -13.17 -14.51 3.31
N ILE A 35 -12.00 -15.15 3.27
CA ILE A 35 -10.70 -14.47 3.20
C ILE A 35 -10.58 -13.64 1.92
N ILE A 36 -10.99 -14.19 0.77
CA ILE A 36 -10.93 -13.47 -0.51
C ILE A 36 -11.83 -12.24 -0.47
N VAL A 37 -13.10 -12.39 -0.05
CA VAL A 37 -14.05 -11.28 0.05
C VAL A 37 -13.54 -10.21 1.00
N TRP A 38 -13.02 -10.61 2.16
CA TRP A 38 -12.45 -9.69 3.13
C TRP A 38 -11.27 -8.90 2.54
N ASN A 39 -10.36 -9.57 1.83
CA ASN A 39 -9.20 -8.91 1.22
C ASN A 39 -9.61 -7.94 0.11
N VAL A 40 -10.54 -8.32 -0.76
CA VAL A 40 -11.04 -7.44 -1.82
C VAL A 40 -11.71 -6.21 -1.22
N TRP A 41 -12.58 -6.40 -0.23
CA TRP A 41 -13.25 -5.30 0.46
C TRP A 41 -12.25 -4.39 1.20
N ALA A 42 -11.28 -4.98 1.89
CA ALA A 42 -10.24 -4.25 2.59
C ALA A 42 -9.39 -3.40 1.63
N PHE A 43 -9.00 -3.99 0.50
CA PHE A 43 -8.26 -3.28 -0.53
C PHE A 43 -9.07 -2.13 -1.13
N ASP A 44 -10.32 -2.38 -1.51
CA ASP A 44 -11.21 -1.34 -2.05
C ASP A 44 -11.42 -0.19 -1.06
N THR A 45 -11.62 -0.53 0.21
CA THR A 45 -11.75 0.47 1.29
C THR A 45 -10.52 1.36 1.38
N VAL A 46 -9.32 0.79 1.33
CA VAL A 46 -8.07 1.55 1.42
C VAL A 46 -7.79 2.33 0.12
N ALA A 47 -8.07 1.76 -1.04
CA ALA A 47 -7.88 2.40 -2.34
C ALA A 47 -8.79 3.64 -2.50
N ASN A 48 -9.99 3.61 -1.93
CA ASN A 48 -10.92 4.74 -1.91
C ASN A 48 -10.61 5.76 -0.80
N GLY A 49 -9.47 5.64 -0.10
CA GLY A 49 -9.03 6.58 0.94
C GLY A 49 -9.65 6.32 2.31
N GLY A 50 -10.37 5.21 2.48
CA GLY A 50 -10.78 4.71 3.79
C GLY A 50 -9.59 4.11 4.55
N VAL A 51 -9.77 3.94 5.86
CA VAL A 51 -8.76 3.34 6.74
C VAL A 51 -9.37 2.18 7.50
N ILE A 52 -8.63 1.08 7.62
CA ILE A 52 -9.04 -0.08 8.42
C ILE A 52 -8.39 0.05 9.79
N GLY A 53 -9.18 0.45 10.79
CA GLY A 53 -8.72 0.66 12.17
C GLY A 53 -8.80 2.13 12.61
N ALA A 54 -8.07 2.48 13.66
CA ALA A 54 -8.00 3.87 14.12
C ALA A 54 -7.39 4.74 13.02
N ALA A 55 -7.96 5.92 12.79
CA ALA A 55 -7.42 6.88 11.85
C ALA A 55 -5.93 7.11 12.16
N ALA A 56 -5.07 6.85 11.18
CA ALA A 56 -3.66 7.21 11.31
C ALA A 56 -3.64 8.71 11.60
N THR A 57 -3.12 9.09 12.76
CA THR A 57 -2.84 10.50 13.07
C THR A 57 -2.01 11.02 11.92
N SER A 58 -2.58 11.91 11.11
CA SER A 58 -1.92 12.52 9.97
C SER A 58 -0.65 13.19 10.47
N THR A 59 0.47 12.51 10.32
CA THR A 59 1.78 13.12 10.49
C THR A 59 1.91 14.16 9.38
N THR A 60 2.32 15.36 9.78
CA THR A 60 2.66 16.42 8.83
C THR A 60 3.60 15.83 7.78
N PRO A 61 3.31 15.98 6.48
CA PRO A 61 4.17 15.45 5.44
C PRO A 61 5.59 15.98 5.68
N ILE A 62 6.55 15.06 5.79
CA ILE A 62 7.96 15.38 6.05
C ILE A 62 8.53 16.24 4.92
N PHE A 63 7.95 16.16 3.72
CA PHE A 63 8.32 16.92 2.55
C PHE A 63 7.25 17.96 2.21
N ASP A 64 7.67 19.22 2.15
CA ASP A 64 6.88 20.31 1.61
C ASP A 64 7.00 20.31 0.08
N GLN A 65 5.87 20.29 -0.63
CA GLN A 65 5.79 20.37 -2.08
C GLN A 65 6.54 21.62 -2.62
N SER A 66 6.54 22.72 -1.85
CA SER A 66 7.27 23.94 -2.21
C SER A 66 8.78 23.71 -2.34
N SER A 67 9.33 22.76 -1.59
CA SER A 67 10.74 22.39 -1.65
C SER A 67 11.07 21.67 -2.96
N LEU A 68 10.16 20.85 -3.47
CA LEU A 68 10.33 20.17 -4.75
C LEU A 68 10.27 21.15 -5.92
N ASP A 69 9.32 22.08 -5.90
CA ASP A 69 9.22 23.14 -6.92
C ASP A 69 10.45 24.05 -6.92
N THR A 70 10.99 24.35 -5.74
CA THR A 70 12.23 25.12 -5.59
C THR A 70 13.42 24.38 -6.22
N ILE A 71 13.56 23.08 -5.94
CA ILE A 71 14.63 22.25 -6.53
C ILE A 71 14.51 22.20 -8.06
N HIS A 72 13.30 21.99 -8.59
CA HIS A 72 13.05 21.98 -10.03
C HIS A 72 13.43 23.30 -10.68
N THR A 73 13.08 24.42 -10.05
CA THR A 73 13.42 25.77 -10.52
C THR A 73 14.93 26.01 -10.54
N ILE A 74 15.66 25.57 -9.51
CA ILE A 74 17.13 25.69 -9.46
C ILE A 74 17.77 24.92 -10.62
N PHE A 75 17.33 23.70 -10.89
CA PHE A 75 17.87 22.90 -12.00
C PHE A 75 17.54 23.50 -13.37
N ALA A 76 16.32 24.01 -13.56
CA ALA A 76 15.94 24.70 -14.79
C ALA A 76 16.81 25.95 -15.04
N ASN A 77 17.06 26.74 -14.00
CA ASN A 77 17.92 27.92 -14.09
C ASN A 77 19.37 27.55 -14.42
N ARG A 78 19.91 26.48 -13.80
CA ARG A 78 21.27 26.01 -14.10
C ARG A 78 21.39 25.48 -15.53
N ALA A 79 20.40 24.74 -16.02
CA ALA A 79 20.38 24.25 -17.40
C ALA A 79 20.32 25.41 -18.41
N ALA A 80 19.51 26.44 -18.13
CA ALA A 80 19.45 27.63 -18.95
C ALA A 80 20.77 28.42 -18.93
N GLU A 81 21.48 28.41 -17.82
CA GLU A 81 22.78 29.07 -17.68
C GLU A 81 23.90 28.32 -18.43
N GLU A 82 23.94 26.98 -18.31
CA GLU A 82 24.85 26.12 -19.07
C GLU A 82 24.69 26.34 -20.59
N ALA A 83 23.44 26.39 -21.06
CA ALA A 83 23.13 26.64 -22.46
C ALA A 83 23.69 27.97 -22.97
N LYS A 84 23.80 29.01 -22.13
CA LYS A 84 24.42 30.29 -22.51
C LYS A 84 25.93 30.20 -22.64
N TYR A 85 26.58 29.38 -21.81
CA TYR A 85 28.01 29.11 -21.94
C TYR A 85 28.31 28.31 -23.22
N GLU A 86 27.50 27.29 -23.54
CA GLU A 86 27.68 26.47 -24.75
C GLU A 86 27.40 27.24 -26.05
N THR A 87 26.34 28.06 -26.07
CA THR A 87 25.93 28.80 -27.28
C THR A 87 26.79 30.03 -27.55
N GLY A 88 27.76 30.34 -26.69
CA GLY A 88 28.64 31.51 -26.84
C GLY A 88 27.93 32.84 -26.58
N ALA A 89 26.77 32.82 -25.90
CA ALA A 89 26.08 34.04 -25.47
C ALA A 89 26.95 34.88 -24.50
N TYR A 90 27.87 34.23 -23.80
CA TYR A 90 28.92 34.89 -23.02
C TYR A 90 30.19 35.06 -23.86
N SER A 91 30.45 36.29 -24.32
CA SER A 91 31.72 36.69 -24.91
C SER A 91 32.63 37.26 -23.82
N PHE A 92 33.71 36.56 -23.49
CA PHE A 92 34.75 37.08 -22.63
C PHE A 92 35.78 37.82 -23.49
N ALA A 93 35.81 39.15 -23.37
CA ALA A 93 36.92 39.95 -23.91
C ALA A 93 38.13 39.78 -22.99
N ASP A 94 39.26 39.38 -23.55
CA ASP A 94 40.51 39.26 -22.82
C ASP A 94 40.95 40.67 -22.33
N PRO A 95 41.09 40.89 -21.01
CA PRO A 95 41.46 42.17 -20.44
C PRO A 95 42.94 42.56 -20.71
N SER A 96 43.72 41.72 -21.37
CA SER A 96 45.13 41.99 -21.71
C SER A 96 45.35 42.60 -23.11
N GLN A 97 44.29 42.84 -23.88
CA GLN A 97 44.32 43.48 -25.21
C GLN A 97 44.40 45.00 -25.14
#